data_AF-A0A257AUB5-F1
#
_entry.id   AF-A0A257AUB5-F1
#
_cell.length_a   1.000
_cell.length_b   1.000
_cell.length_c   1.000
_cell.angle_alpha   90.00
_cell.angle_beta   90.00
_cell.angle_gamma   90.00
#
_symmetry.space_group_name_H-M   'P 1'
#
loop_
_entity.id
_entity.type
_entity.pdbx_description
1 polymer ?
#
loop_
_entity_poly.entity_id
_entity_poly.type
_entity_poly.pdbx_seq_one_letter_code
_entity_poly.pdbx_strand_id
1 'polypeptide(L)'
;MDLERVLRRYLELDEGGRRKLIDGILEIILSSPNADLVSDEVGWKISEKFRSGKLYDLYGFKLLLEAANSCDPIKLEKFLEGMR
;
A
#
# COMPACT_ATOMS: atom_id res chain seq x y z
N MET A 1 -4.31 -10.52 8.17
CA MET A 1 -3.75 -9.21 8.57
C MET A 1 -4.87 -8.28 9.01
N ASP A 2 -4.66 -7.51 10.08
CA ASP A 2 -5.61 -6.48 10.56
C ASP A 2 -5.38 -5.15 9.84
N LEU A 3 -6.17 -4.90 8.78
CA LEU A 3 -6.09 -3.70 7.96
C LEU A 3 -6.51 -2.44 8.71
N GLU A 4 -7.43 -2.54 9.67
CA GLU A 4 -7.88 -1.38 10.46
C GLU A 4 -6.77 -0.84 11.34
N ARG A 5 -6.00 -1.74 11.98
CA ARG A 5 -4.82 -1.37 12.77
C ARG A 5 -3.79 -0.63 11.93
N VAL A 6 -3.56 -1.09 10.70
CA VAL A 6 -2.61 -0.46 9.76
C VAL A 6 -3.11 0.93 9.34
N LEU A 7 -4.41 1.10 9.10
CA LEU A 7 -5.01 2.38 8.76
C LEU A 7 -4.92 3.40 9.90
N ARG A 8 -5.19 2.99 11.15
CA ARG A 8 -5.02 3.87 12.33
C ARG A 8 -3.59 4.36 12.43
N ARG A 9 -2.63 3.45 12.27
CA ARG A 9 -1.20 3.77 12.30
C ARG A 9 -0.81 4.79 11.22
N TYR A 10 -1.29 4.64 9.98
CA TYR A 10 -1.03 5.61 8.91
C TYR A 10 -1.48 7.03 9.28
N LEU A 11 -2.61 7.16 9.99
CA LEU A 11 -3.13 8.47 10.42
C LEU A 11 -2.28 9.12 11.51
N GLU A 12 -1.60 8.31 12.33
CA GLU A 12 -0.70 8.77 13.41
C GLU A 12 0.68 9.20 12.90
N LEU A 13 1.08 8.77 11.70
CA LEU A 13 2.36 9.14 11.09
C LEU A 13 2.38 10.59 10.60
N ASP A 14 3.55 11.20 10.68
CA ASP A 14 3.86 12.46 9.99
C ASP A 14 3.96 12.26 8.47
N GLU A 15 4.09 13.35 7.71
CA GLU A 15 4.16 13.25 6.25
C GLU A 15 5.33 12.37 5.78
N GLY A 16 6.49 12.48 6.43
CA GLY A 16 7.67 11.67 6.12
C GLY A 16 7.43 10.18 6.36
N GLY A 17 6.82 9.82 7.50
CA GLY A 17 6.44 8.45 7.82
C GLY A 17 5.40 7.89 6.85
N ARG A 18 4.40 8.68 6.48
CA ARG A 18 3.38 8.27 5.49
C ARG A 18 4.00 7.97 4.13
N ARG A 19 4.91 8.83 3.65
CA ARG A 19 5.63 8.62 2.38
C ARG A 19 6.44 7.33 2.42
N LYS A 20 7.26 7.13 3.46
CA LYS A 20 8.06 5.90 3.62
C LYS A 20 7.19 4.63 3.65
N LEU A 21 6.05 4.68 4.35
CA LEU A 21 5.13 3.55 4.40
C LEU A 21 4.56 3.22 3.02
N ILE A 22 4.10 4.24 2.29
CA ILE A 22 3.54 4.07 0.94
C ILE A 22 4.60 3.57 -0.04
N ASP A 23 5.80 4.15 -0.01
CA ASP A 23 6.89 3.76 -0.89
C ASP A 23 7.32 2.30 -0.67
N GLY A 24 7.36 1.85 0.60
CA GLY A 24 7.65 0.43 0.91
C GLY A 24 6.55 -0.52 0.46
N ILE A 25 5.27 -0.12 0.54
CA ILE A 25 4.16 -0.93 -0.01
C ILE A 25 4.22 -0.97 -1.54
N LEU A 26 4.54 0.15 -2.20
CA LEU A 26 4.75 0.19 -3.64
C LEU A 26 5.88 -0.76 -4.06
N GLU A 27 6.99 -0.78 -3.34
CA GLU A 27 8.08 -1.71 -3.61
C GLU A 27 7.61 -3.18 -3.54
N ILE A 28 6.77 -3.53 -2.56
CA ILE A 28 6.19 -4.87 -2.45
C ILE A 28 5.38 -5.22 -3.70
N ILE A 29 4.48 -4.33 -4.14
CA ILE A 29 3.64 -4.56 -5.32
C ILE A 29 4.50 -4.71 -6.58
N LEU A 30 5.42 -3.76 -6.80
CA LEU A 30 6.23 -3.69 -8.02
C LEU A 30 7.25 -4.83 -8.13
N SER A 31 7.66 -5.42 -7.01
CA SER A 31 8.58 -6.55 -6.96
C SER A 31 7.89 -7.91 -6.83
N SER A 32 6.56 -7.94 -6.70
CA SER A 32 5.83 -9.20 -6.54
C SER A 32 5.76 -9.95 -7.86
N PRO A 33 6.12 -11.25 -7.91
CA PRO A 33 5.88 -12.09 -9.07
C PRO A 33 4.39 -12.38 -9.31
N ASN A 34 3.53 -12.08 -8.32
CA ASN A 34 2.08 -12.30 -8.39
C ASN A 34 1.30 -10.99 -8.59
N ALA A 35 1.91 -9.98 -9.21
CA ALA A 35 1.26 -8.69 -9.46
C ALA A 35 -0.01 -8.83 -10.32
N ASP A 36 -0.12 -9.91 -11.10
CA ASP A 36 -1.30 -10.32 -11.86
C ASP A 36 -2.50 -10.70 -10.99
N LEU A 37 -2.31 -10.97 -9.69
CA LEU A 37 -3.40 -11.19 -8.73
C LEU A 37 -4.09 -9.89 -8.28
N VAL A 38 -3.52 -8.72 -8.60
CA VAL A 38 -4.18 -7.44 -8.35
C VAL A 38 -5.28 -7.26 -9.39
N SER A 39 -6.52 -7.01 -8.95
CA SER A 39 -7.62 -6.80 -9.89
C SER A 39 -7.38 -5.58 -10.78
N ASP A 40 -7.82 -5.67 -12.04
CA ASP A 40 -7.71 -4.56 -13.00
C ASP A 40 -8.31 -3.27 -12.44
N GLU A 41 -9.44 -3.35 -11.74
CA GLU A 41 -10.09 -2.21 -11.12
C GLU A 41 -9.17 -1.50 -10.10
N VAL A 42 -8.51 -2.26 -9.22
CA VAL A 42 -7.58 -1.71 -8.23
C VAL A 42 -6.35 -1.12 -8.92
N GLY A 43 -5.78 -1.83 -9.91
CA GLY A 43 -4.66 -1.36 -10.70
C GLY A 43 -4.94 -0.03 -11.41
N TRP A 44 -6.12 0.10 -12.04
CA TRP A 44 -6.54 1.33 -12.69
C TRP A 44 -6.72 2.49 -11.70
N LYS A 45 -7.33 2.24 -10.54
CA LYS A 45 -7.49 3.27 -9.50
C LYS A 45 -6.15 3.74 -8.93
N ILE A 46 -5.19 2.85 -8.74
CA ILE A 46 -3.82 3.20 -8.33
C ILE A 46 -3.17 4.10 -9.39
N SER A 47 -3.27 3.74 -10.66
CA SER A 47 -2.75 4.53 -11.79
C SER A 47 -3.37 5.93 -11.87
N GLU A 48 -4.68 6.05 -11.67
CA GLU A 48 -5.38 7.35 -11.62
C GLU A 48 -4.90 8.21 -10.44
N LYS A 49 -4.76 7.60 -9.26
CA LYS A 49 -4.27 8.27 -8.05
C LYS A 49 -2.83 8.74 -8.20
N PHE A 50 -1.97 7.93 -8.82
CA PHE A 50 -0.60 8.33 -9.15
C PHE A 50 -0.57 9.53 -10.09
N ARG A 51 -1.28 9.46 -11.23
CA ARG A 51 -1.32 10.55 -12.22
C ARG A 51 -1.89 11.86 -11.68
N SER A 52 -2.79 11.79 -10.71
CA SER A 52 -3.37 12.97 -10.06
C SER A 52 -2.57 13.50 -8.87
N GLY A 53 -1.42 12.91 -8.54
CA GLY A 53 -0.61 13.29 -7.37
C GLY A 53 -1.25 12.95 -6.02
N LYS A 54 -2.29 12.12 -6.03
CA LYS A 54 -3.12 11.76 -4.87
C LYS A 54 -2.83 10.35 -4.34
N LEU A 55 -1.79 9.69 -4.83
CA LEU A 55 -1.41 8.35 -4.37
C LEU A 55 -1.10 8.32 -2.86
N TYR A 56 -0.57 9.42 -2.33
CA TYR A 56 -0.21 9.54 -0.93
C TYR A 56 -1.36 9.96 0.00
N ASP A 57 -2.58 10.13 -0.53
CA ASP A 57 -3.76 10.35 0.30
C ASP A 57 -4.24 9.03 0.95
N LEU A 58 -5.16 9.13 1.92
CA LEU A 58 -5.69 7.97 2.65
C LEU A 58 -6.34 6.94 1.72
N TYR A 59 -6.93 7.38 0.61
CA TYR A 59 -7.59 6.48 -0.33
C TYR A 59 -6.57 5.77 -1.23
N GLY A 60 -5.55 6.48 -1.71
CA GLY A 60 -4.42 5.89 -2.41
C GLY A 60 -3.69 4.86 -1.54
N PHE A 61 -3.49 5.17 -0.26
CA PHE A 61 -2.94 4.22 0.70
C PHE A 61 -3.79 2.94 0.84
N LYS A 62 -5.12 3.07 0.94
CA LYS A 62 -6.03 1.91 1.00
C LYS A 62 -5.92 1.02 -0.24
N LEU A 63 -5.86 1.61 -1.43
CA LEU A 63 -5.71 0.87 -2.68
C LEU A 63 -4.39 0.11 -2.74
N LEU A 64 -3.28 0.75 -2.32
CA LEU A 64 -1.98 0.10 -2.26
C LEU A 64 -1.96 -1.05 -1.25
N LEU A 65 -2.58 -0.85 -0.09
CA LEU A 65 -2.66 -1.89 0.94
C LEU A 65 -3.48 -3.09 0.45
N GLU A 66 -4.58 -2.84 -0.28
CA GLU A 66 -5.38 -3.89 -0.93
C GLU A 66 -4.55 -4.65 -1.98
N ALA A 67 -3.89 -3.92 -2.90
CA ALA A 67 -3.05 -4.53 -3.93
C ALA A 67 -1.93 -5.39 -3.34
N ALA A 68 -1.18 -4.86 -2.36
CA ALA A 68 -0.11 -5.59 -1.70
C ALA A 68 -0.61 -6.82 -0.93
N ASN A 69 -1.78 -6.74 -0.29
CA ASN A 69 -2.39 -7.88 0.40
C ASN A 69 -2.85 -8.97 -0.58
N SER A 70 -3.21 -8.59 -1.81
CA SER A 70 -3.57 -9.55 -2.87
C SER A 70 -2.36 -10.23 -3.49
N CYS A 71 -1.28 -9.48 -3.77
CA CYS A 71 -0.13 -10.03 -4.51
C CYS A 71 0.97 -10.62 -3.63
N ASP A 72 1.20 -10.10 -2.42
CA ASP A 72 2.22 -10.62 -1.49
C ASP A 72 1.90 -10.28 -0.03
N PRO A 73 0.90 -10.98 0.57
CA PRO A 73 0.47 -10.72 1.95
C PRO A 73 1.57 -11.00 2.98
N ILE A 74 2.47 -11.96 2.72
CA ILE A 74 3.54 -12.35 3.66
C ILE A 74 4.62 -11.25 3.71
N LYS A 75 5.05 -10.73 2.54
CA LYS A 75 6.03 -9.65 2.50
C LYS A 75 5.46 -8.35 3.07
N LEU A 76 4.18 -8.08 2.82
CA LEU A 76 3.46 -6.96 3.42
C LEU A 76 3.41 -7.05 4.95
N GLU A 77 3.05 -8.20 5.51
CA GLU A 77 3.01 -8.40 6.96
C GLU A 77 4.39 -8.15 7.60
N LYS A 78 5.45 -8.74 7.04
CA LYS A 78 6.83 -8.55 7.52
C LYS A 78 7.28 -7.10 7.48
N PHE A 79 6.96 -6.38 6.40
CA PHE A 79 7.27 -4.97 6.27
C PHE A 79 6.58 -4.12 7.34
N LEU A 80 5.29 -4.37 7.58
CA LEU A 80 4.50 -3.64 8.57
C LEU A 80 4.94 -3.93 10.01
N GLU A 81 5.40 -5.16 10.30
CA GLU A 81 6.00 -5.52 11.58
C GLU A 81 7.34 -4.81 11.81
N GLY A 82 8.20 -4.76 10.80
CA GLY A 82 9.51 -4.11 10.86
C GLY A 82 9.47 -2.58 11.03
N MET A 83 8.32 -1.97 10.77
CA MET A 83 8.10 -0.55 11.00
C MET A 83 7.90 -0.22 12.49
N ARG A 84 7.61 -1.20 13.37
CA ARG A 84 7.28 -0.99 14.80
C ARG A 84 8.30 -0.15 15.56
#